data_AF-A0A9D0LJ72-F1
#
_entry.id   AF-A0A9D0LJ72-F1
#
_cell.length_a   1.000
_cell.length_b   1.000
_cell.length_c   1.000
_cell.angle_alpha   90.00
_cell.angle_beta   90.00
_cell.angle_gamma   90.00
#
_symmetry.space_group_name_H-M   'P 1'
#
loop_
_entity.id
_entity.type
_entity.pdbx_description
1 polymer ?
#
loop_
_entity_poly.entity_id
_entity_poly.type
_entity_poly.pdbx_seq_one_letter_code
_entity_poly.pdbx_strand_id
1 'polypeptide(L)' 'MPVTLRDIAEKVGYSITTVSRALAGYDDVAEETRRLILQTAQEMGYHPNIPARQLQRRRTDTLGFVIATFGPRFSDPF' A
#
# COMPACT_ATOMS: atom_id res chain seq x y z
N MET A 1 7.21 -7.31 -17.47
CA MET A 1 6.19 -6.25 -17.30
C MET A 1 5.68 -6.32 -15.87
N PRO A 2 5.47 -5.18 -15.18
CA PRO A 2 4.93 -5.21 -13.82
C PRO A 2 3.48 -5.70 -13.86
N VAL A 3 3.10 -6.59 -12.94
CA VAL A 3 1.72 -7.04 -12.78
C VAL A 3 0.88 -5.89 -12.25
N THR A 4 -0.27 -5.66 -12.87
CA THR A 4 -1.20 -4.59 -12.52
C THR A 4 -2.43 -5.15 -11.79
N LEU A 5 -3.23 -4.26 -11.20
CA LEU A 5 -4.51 -4.64 -10.58
C LEU A 5 -5.47 -5.27 -11.59
N ARG A 6 -5.38 -4.87 -12.87
CA ARG A 6 -6.22 -5.40 -13.94
C ARG A 6 -5.89 -6.86 -14.23
N ASP A 7 -4.61 -7.20 -14.27
CA ASP A 7 -4.16 -8.58 -14.52
C ASP A 7 -4.63 -9.52 -13.40
N ILE A 8 -4.56 -9.06 -12.15
CA ILE A 8 -5.08 -9.83 -11.00
C ILE A 8 -6.59 -9.99 -11.10
N ALA A 9 -7.31 -8.90 -11.39
CA ALA A 9 -8.77 -8.91 -11.54
C ALA A 9 -9.25 -9.89 -12.62
N GLU A 10 -8.58 -9.92 -13.77
CA GLU A 10 -8.86 -10.86 -14.86
C GLU A 10 -8.58 -12.31 -14.43
N LYS A 11 -7.54 -12.56 -13.61
CA LYS A 11 -7.21 -13.91 -13.13
C LYS A 11 -8.17 -14.43 -12.05
N VAL A 12 -8.61 -13.58 -11.12
CA VAL A 12 -9.52 -13.99 -10.04
C VAL A 12 -11.01 -13.84 -10.38
N GLY A 13 -11.34 -13.19 -11.50
CA GLY A 13 -12.73 -12.97 -11.93
C GLY A 13 -13.48 -11.90 -11.12
N TYR A 14 -12.78 -11.01 -10.43
CA TYR A 14 -13.36 -9.92 -9.64
C TYR A 14 -13.14 -8.56 -10.29
N SER A 15 -13.93 -7.56 -9.90
CA SER A 15 -13.72 -6.19 -10.37
C SER A 15 -12.38 -5.61 -9.87
N ILE A 16 -11.79 -4.69 -10.63
CA ILE A 16 -10.56 -3.96 -10.24
C ILE A 16 -10.76 -3.28 -8.87
N THR A 17 -11.95 -2.75 -8.61
CA THR A 17 -12.32 -2.14 -7.33
C THR A 17 -12.33 -3.13 -6.18
N THR A 18 -12.84 -4.34 -6.38
CA THR A 18 -12.82 -5.41 -5.37
C THR A 18 -11.39 -5.83 -5.07
N VAL A 19 -10.56 -6.03 -6.08
CA VAL A 19 -9.14 -6.37 -5.92
C VAL A 19 -8.39 -5.26 -5.20
N SER A 20 -8.62 -4.00 -5.58
CA SER A 20 -8.02 -2.84 -4.91
C SER A 20 -8.41 -2.76 -3.43
N ARG A 21 -9.68 -3.00 -3.10
CA ARG A 21 -10.18 -2.98 -1.71
C ARG A 21 -9.65 -4.16 -0.90
N ALA A 22 -9.61 -5.35 -1.47
CA ALA A 22 -9.05 -6.54 -0.84
C ALA A 22 -7.57 -6.35 -0.48
N LEU A 23 -6.77 -5.82 -1.41
CA LEU A 23 -5.34 -5.51 -1.20
C LEU A 23 -5.12 -4.32 -0.25
N ALA A 24 -6.03 -3.34 -0.25
CA ALA A 24 -5.98 -2.22 0.67
C ALA A 24 -6.48 -2.58 2.09
N GLY A 25 -7.17 -3.71 2.21
CA GLY A 25 -7.58 -4.30 3.47
C GLY A 25 -8.87 -3.76 4.06
N TYR A 26 -9.83 -3.36 3.24
CA TYR A 26 -11.17 -2.95 3.70
C TYR A 26 -12.01 -4.15 4.13
N ASP A 27 -12.91 -3.94 5.10
CA ASP A 27 -13.79 -4.97 5.67
C ASP A 27 -15.03 -5.28 4.80
N ASP A 28 -15.17 -4.59 3.66
CA ASP A 28 -16.27 -4.78 2.70
C ASP A 28 -16.04 -5.92 1.71
N VAL A 29 -14.93 -6.67 1.87
CA VAL A 29 -14.60 -7.85 1.07
C VAL A 29 -14.60 -9.08 1.98
N ALA A 30 -15.30 -10.14 1.56
CA ALA A 30 -15.30 -11.41 2.29
C ALA A 30 -13.87 -11.94 2.49
N GLU A 31 -13.60 -12.46 3.68
CA GLU A 31 -12.24 -12.88 4.08
C GLU A 31 -11.69 -14.01 3.17
N GLU A 32 -12.57 -14.88 2.68
CA GLU A 32 -12.25 -15.92 1.70
C GLU A 32 -11.75 -15.32 0.37
N THR A 33 -12.49 -14.34 -0.17
CA THR A 33 -12.13 -13.61 -1.39
C THR A 33 -10.83 -12.83 -1.20
N ARG A 34 -10.64 -12.22 -0.03
CA ARG A 34 -9.41 -11.49 0.31
C ARG A 34 -8.19 -12.39 0.28
N ARG A 35 -8.27 -13.58 0.90
CA ARG A 35 -7.18 -14.57 0.89
C ARG A 35 -6.85 -15.03 -0.51
N LEU A 36 -7.86 -15.34 -1.33
CA LEU A 36 -7.67 -15.74 -2.72
C LEU A 36 -6.94 -14.66 -3.53
N ILE A 37 -7.35 -13.40 -3.38
CA ILE A 37 -6.74 -12.26 -4.07
C ILE A 37 -5.29 -12.04 -3.61
N LEU A 38 -5.03 -12.09 -2.30
CA LEU A 38 -3.68 -11.93 -1.74
C LEU A 38 -2.73 -13.03 -2.22
N GLN A 39 -3.19 -14.28 -2.20
CA GLN A 39 -2.39 -15.41 -2.69
C GLN A 39 -2.10 -15.25 -4.19
N THR A 40 -3.12 -14.94 -4.99
CA THR A 40 -2.94 -14.75 -6.44
C THR A 40 -2.00 -13.59 -6.74
N ALA A 41 -2.11 -12.48 -6.00
CA ALA A 41 -1.21 -11.34 -6.13
C ALA A 41 0.25 -11.70 -5.79
N GLN A 42 0.48 -12.50 -4.74
CA GLN A 42 1.81 -13.01 -4.40
C GLN A 42 2.37 -13.94 -5.48
N GLU A 43 1.58 -14.90 -5.96
CA GLU A 43 1.99 -15.83 -7.03
C GLU A 43 2.34 -15.10 -8.33
N MET A 44 1.64 -14.01 -8.63
CA MET A 44 1.90 -13.16 -9.79
C MET A 44 3.06 -12.18 -9.57
N GLY A 45 3.60 -12.06 -8.35
CA GLY A 45 4.65 -11.10 -8.03
C GLY A 45 4.18 -9.64 -8.07
N TYR A 46 2.90 -9.38 -7.74
CA TYR A 46 2.37 -8.04 -7.63
C TYR A 46 3.02 -7.28 -6.49
N HIS A 47 3.66 -6.16 -6.82
CA HIS A 47 4.24 -5.25 -5.85
C HIS A 47 3.48 -3.92 -5.92
N PRO A 48 2.80 -3.51 -4.84
CA PRO A 48 2.10 -2.24 -4.82
C PRO A 48 3.12 -1.09 -4.97
N ASN A 49 2.89 -0.24 -5.96
CA ASN A 49 3.70 0.95 -6.17
C ASN A 49 3.37 1.97 -5.07
N ILE A 50 4.21 1.99 -4.01
CA ILE A 50 4.03 2.83 -2.82
C ILE A 50 3.88 4.32 -3.18
N PRO A 51 4.73 4.95 -4.01
CA PRO A 51 4.54 6.36 -4.37
C PRO A 51 3.24 6.62 -5.15
N ALA A 52 2.80 5.70 -6.02
CA ALA A 52 1.51 5.81 -6.70
C ALA A 52 0.32 5.73 -5.71
N ARG A 53 0.44 4.87 -4.70
CA ARG A 53 -0.57 4.72 -3.63
C ARG A 53 -0.61 5.95 -2.72
N GLN A 54 0.53 6.58 -2.43
CA GLN A 54 0.61 7.84 -1.68
C GLN A 54 0.00 9.02 -2.46
N LEU A 55 0.26 9.10 -3.77
CA LEU A 55 -0.33 10.11 -4.65
C LEU A 55 -1.86 9.99 -4.67
N GLN A 56 -2.40 8.78 -4.83
CA GLN A 56 -3.85 8.54 -4.79
C GLN A 56 -4.48 8.90 -3.44
N ARG A 57 -3.79 8.59 -2.33
CA ARG A 57 -4.25 8.91 -0.97
C ARG A 57 -4.10 10.40 -0.61
N ARG A 58 -3.43 11.21 -1.45
CA ARG A 58 -3.07 12.61 -1.17
C ARG A 58 -2.36 12.81 0.18
N ARG A 59 -1.76 11.75 0.70
CA ARG A 59 -1.07 11.70 1.98
C ARG A 59 0.19 10.89 1.79
N THR A 60 1.32 11.55 1.97
CA THR A 60 2.62 10.93 2.16
C THR A 60 2.74 10.65 3.65
N ASP A 61 2.72 9.38 4.05
CA ASP A 61 2.99 8.94 5.43
C ASP A 61 4.48 9.14 5.77
N THR A 62 4.97 10.37 5.58
CA THR A 62 6.37 10.76 5.67
C THR A 62 6.51 11.75 6.80
N LEU A 63 7.36 11.42 7.78
CA LEU A 63 7.69 12.32 8.89
C LEU A 63 8.96 13.09 8.52
N GLY A 64 8.85 14.41 8.37
CA GLY A 64 9.99 15.29 8.15
C GLY A 64 10.58 15.76 9.48
N PHE A 65 11.89 15.56 9.67
CA PHE A 65 12.60 16.05 10.85
C PHE A 65 13.64 17.09 10.43
N VAL A 66 13.56 18.29 11.01
CA VAL A 66 14.49 19.38 10.74
C VAL A 66 15.29 19.65 12.00
N ILE A 67 16.59 19.35 11.96
CA ILE A 67 17.53 19.62 13.05
C ILE A 67 18.42 20.80 12.63
N ALA A 68 18.58 21.77 13.52
CA ALA A 68 19.61 22.79 13.35
C ALA A 68 21.00 22.14 13.43
N THR A 69 21.79 22.25 12.36
CA THR A 69 23.16 21.69 12.30
C THR A 69 24.16 22.47 13.16
N PHE A 70 23.76 23.63 13.69
CA PHE A 70 24.53 24.48 14.59
C PHE A 70 23.59 25.22 15.56
N GLY A 71 23.92 25.16 16.85
CA GLY A 71 23.08 25.61 17.97
C GLY A 71 23.27 24.66 19.17
N PRO A 72 22.77 24.99 20.37
CA PRO A 72 22.85 24.07 21.50
C PRO A 72 22.19 22.76 21.08
N ARG A 73 22.99 21.69 21.01
CA ARG A 73 22.48 20.33 20.87
C ARG A 73 21.51 20.14 22.02
N PHE A 74 20.32 19.63 21.73
CA PHE A 74 19.31 19.25 22.72
C PHE A 74 20.01 18.70 23.97
N SER A 75 20.16 19.54 25.00
CA SER A 75 20.70 19.13 26.28
C SER A 75 19.48 18.77 27.09
N ASP A 76 19.17 17.48 27.09
CA ASP A 76 18.14 16.90 27.93
C ASP A 76 18.41 17.31 29.39
N PRO A 77 17.46 17.96 30.10
CA PRO A 77 17.62 18.28 31.50
C PRO A 77 17.11 17.19 32.45
N PHE A 78 16.78 15.99 31.93
CA PHE A 78 16.40 14.82 32.74
C PHE A 78 17.50 13.75 32.78
#